data_AF-A0A9Q3FCJ6-F1
#
_entry.id   AF-A0A9Q3FCJ6-F1
#
_cell.length_a   1.000
_cell.length_b   1.000
_cell.length_c   1.000
_cell.angle_alpha   90.00
_cell.angle_beta   90.00
_cell.angle_gamma   90.00
#
_symmetry.space_group_name_H-M   'P 1'
#
loop_
_entity.id
_entity.type
_entity.pdbx_description
1 polymer ?
#
loop_
_entity_poly.entity_id
_entity_poly.type
_entity_poly.pdbx_seq_one_letter_code
_entity_poly.pdbx_strand_id
1 'polypeptide(L)'
;MKAPDSFYGTKAYKLRGFVQCCQLIFHNDPANFFSERKNVLYSTSFLTGRSGKSIEPYLSNISNEDPSYHLNNWQLFETQLFILFGDPNEVRKAEQELDNLRMKEGVQASFYIADFRSLMSRIGDWGEGAYIHV
;
A
#
# COMPACT_ATOMS: atom_id res chain seq x y z
N MET A 1 -2.41 4.15 18.97
CA MET A 1 -3.07 4.10 17.64
C MET A 1 -3.90 2.84 17.52
N LYS A 2 -4.95 2.84 16.68
CA LYS A 2 -5.70 1.61 16.37
C LYS A 2 -4.82 0.68 15.53
N ALA A 3 -4.85 -0.63 15.81
CA ALA A 3 -4.16 -1.63 14.99
C ALA A 3 -4.76 -1.70 13.57
N PRO A 4 -3.99 -2.16 12.56
CA PRO A 4 -4.50 -2.35 11.21
C PRO A 4 -5.65 -3.37 11.19
N ASP A 5 -6.61 -3.16 10.30
CA ASP A 5 -7.57 -4.22 9.98
C ASP A 5 -6.84 -5.34 9.20
N SER A 6 -7.20 -6.61 9.46
CA SER A 6 -6.57 -7.73 8.78
C SER A 6 -6.77 -7.67 7.25
N PHE A 7 -5.70 -7.92 6.50
CA PHE A 7 -5.74 -7.99 5.05
C PHE A 7 -5.85 -9.44 4.59
N TYR A 8 -6.93 -9.78 3.88
CA TYR A 8 -7.23 -11.16 3.45
C TYR A 8 -6.64 -11.54 2.08
N GLY A 9 -6.26 -10.56 1.26
CA GLY A 9 -5.72 -10.78 -0.10
C GLY A 9 -6.75 -11.00 -1.22
N THR A 10 -8.02 -10.64 -1.03
CA THR A 10 -9.07 -10.75 -2.07
C THR A 10 -9.56 -9.41 -2.62
N LYS A 11 -9.37 -8.31 -1.88
CA LYS A 11 -9.86 -6.99 -2.23
C LYS A 11 -8.68 -6.04 -2.43
N ALA A 12 -8.20 -5.92 -3.67
CA ALA A 12 -7.02 -5.13 -4.01
C ALA A 12 -7.09 -3.68 -3.51
N TYR A 13 -8.27 -3.04 -3.62
CA TYR A 13 -8.49 -1.66 -3.15
C TYR A 13 -8.26 -1.45 -1.65
N LYS A 14 -8.24 -2.53 -0.84
CA LYS A 14 -7.93 -2.44 0.60
C LYS A 14 -6.43 -2.47 0.91
N LEU A 15 -5.60 -2.94 -0.03
CA LEU A 15 -4.17 -3.14 0.19
C LEU A 15 -3.47 -1.83 0.55
N ARG A 16 -3.72 -0.75 -0.20
CA ARG A 16 -3.11 0.55 0.04
C ARG A 16 -3.44 1.09 1.44
N GLY A 17 -4.70 1.01 1.86
CA GLY A 17 -5.11 1.45 3.19
C GLY A 17 -4.46 0.64 4.31
N PHE A 18 -4.28 -0.67 4.12
CA PHE A 18 -3.55 -1.53 5.04
C PHE A 18 -2.07 -1.11 5.19
N VAL A 19 -1.38 -0.92 4.06
CA VAL A 19 0.04 -0.51 4.03
C VAL A 19 0.24 0.87 4.68
N GLN A 20 -0.60 1.84 4.33
CA GLN A 20 -0.56 3.19 4.92
C GLN A 20 -0.81 3.18 6.43
N CYS A 21 -1.74 2.34 6.90
CA CYS A 21 -2.00 2.18 8.33
C CYS A 21 -0.78 1.62 9.07
N CYS A 22 -0.11 0.61 8.50
CA CYS A 22 1.13 0.06 9.04
C CYS A 22 2.23 1.12 9.12
N GLN A 23 2.47 1.85 8.03
CA GLN A 23 3.47 2.93 7.98
C GLN A 23 3.20 4.00 9.04
N LEU A 24 1.95 4.44 9.21
CA LEU A 24 1.58 5.43 10.22
C LEU A 24 1.90 4.95 11.65
N ILE A 25 1.66 3.66 11.93
CA ILE A 25 2.00 3.05 13.23
C ILE A 25 3.51 3.06 13.46
N PHE A 26 4.30 2.69 12.46
CA PHE A 26 5.77 2.67 12.57
C PHE A 26 6.33 4.06 12.85
N HIS A 27 5.84 5.07 12.14
CA HIS A 27 6.27 6.46 12.33
C HIS A 27 5.83 7.04 13.68
N ASN A 28 4.69 6.60 14.22
CA ASN A 28 4.20 7.06 15.51
C ASN A 28 4.91 6.40 16.70
N ASP A 29 5.53 5.24 16.50
CA ASP A 29 6.22 4.51 17.57
C ASP A 29 7.62 4.00 17.12
N PRO A 30 8.55 4.93 16.84
CA PRO A 30 9.87 4.58 16.34
C PRO A 30 10.69 3.76 17.36
N ALA A 31 10.37 3.85 18.66
CA ALA A 31 11.05 3.08 19.71
C ALA A 31 10.74 1.59 19.62
N ASN A 32 9.52 1.20 19.24
CA ASN A 32 9.18 -0.20 19.01
C ASN A 32 9.48 -0.65 17.56
N PHE A 33 9.41 0.27 16.60
CA PHE A 33 9.57 0.03 15.16
C PHE A 33 10.89 0.58 14.59
N PHE A 34 11.99 0.37 15.32
CA PHE A 34 13.33 0.85 14.92
C PHE A 34 13.99 0.05 13.79
N SER A 35 13.44 -1.11 13.40
CA SER A 35 14.02 -1.94 12.35
C SER A 35 12.97 -2.37 11.33
N GLU A 36 13.38 -2.44 10.06
CA GLU A 36 12.50 -2.86 8.96
C GLU A 36 11.93 -4.26 9.19
N ARG A 37 12.73 -5.18 9.72
CA ARG A 37 12.28 -6.52 10.09
C ARG A 37 11.09 -6.48 11.06
N LYS A 38 11.10 -5.61 12.07
CA LYS A 38 9.96 -5.48 12.99
C LYS A 38 8.72 -4.95 12.28
N ASN A 39 8.88 -4.01 11.36
CA ASN A 39 7.80 -3.45 10.55
C ASN A 39 7.13 -4.54 9.70
N VAL A 40 7.95 -5.37 9.04
CA VAL A 40 7.47 -6.47 8.20
C VAL A 40 6.81 -7.57 9.03
N LEU A 41 7.41 -7.99 10.15
CA LEU A 41 6.84 -9.01 11.03
C LEU A 41 5.51 -8.55 11.65
N TYR A 42 5.43 -7.30 12.08
CA TYR A 42 4.19 -6.71 12.57
C TYR A 42 3.12 -6.75 11.49
N SER A 43 3.41 -6.25 10.29
CA SER A 43 2.44 -6.26 9.17
C SER A 43 2.00 -7.66 8.79
N THR A 44 2.94 -8.61 8.78
CA THR A 44 2.68 -10.02 8.48
C THR A 44 1.66 -10.63 9.45
N SER A 45 1.65 -10.23 10.72
CA SER A 45 0.67 -10.73 11.70
C SER A 45 -0.79 -10.38 11.38
N PHE A 46 -1.00 -9.38 10.51
CA PHE A 46 -2.33 -8.96 10.03
C PHE A 46 -2.69 -9.54 8.66
N LEU A 47 -1.79 -10.30 8.02
CA LEU A 47 -2.10 -11.03 6.80
C LEU A 47 -2.87 -12.30 7.12
N THR A 48 -4.02 -12.48 6.48
CA THR A 48 -4.93 -13.61 6.73
C THR A 48 -5.41 -14.20 5.42
N GLY A 49 -6.05 -15.37 5.45
CA GLY A 49 -6.62 -15.96 4.24
C GLY A 49 -5.58 -16.20 3.14
N ARG A 50 -5.76 -15.55 1.98
CA ARG A 50 -4.88 -15.76 0.81
C ARG A 50 -3.53 -15.07 0.98
N SER A 51 -3.49 -13.88 1.57
CA SER A 51 -2.23 -13.16 1.83
C SER A 51 -1.40 -13.81 2.93
N GLY A 52 -2.05 -14.41 3.93
CA GLY A 52 -1.34 -15.22 4.94
C GLY A 52 -0.65 -16.43 4.29
N LYS A 53 -1.38 -17.17 3.46
CA LYS A 53 -0.84 -18.34 2.74
C LYS A 53 0.34 -18.01 1.83
N SER A 54 0.36 -16.83 1.19
CA SER A 54 1.49 -16.44 0.34
C SER A 54 2.77 -16.16 1.13
N ILE A 55 2.65 -15.80 2.41
CA ILE A 55 3.80 -15.47 3.27
C ILE A 55 4.31 -16.66 4.08
N GLU A 56 3.51 -17.71 4.25
CA GLU A 56 3.86 -18.94 4.99
C GLU A 56 5.23 -19.55 4.63
N PRO A 57 5.67 -19.62 3.35
CA PRO A 57 7.00 -20.12 3.02
C PRO A 57 8.13 -19.30 3.65
N TYR A 58 7.94 -17.99 3.79
CA TYR A 58 8.94 -17.11 4.39
C TYR A 58 8.97 -17.22 5.92
N LEU A 59 7.84 -17.59 6.54
CA LEU A 59 7.78 -17.82 7.99
C LEU A 59 8.52 -19.10 8.40
N SER A 60 8.65 -20.07 7.51
CA SER A 60 9.40 -21.31 7.77
C SER A 60 10.88 -21.04 8.06
N ASN A 61 11.44 -19.95 7.54
CA ASN A 61 12.79 -19.49 7.83
C ASN A 61 12.77 -18.09 8.46
N ILE A 62 11.90 -17.90 9.46
CA ILE A 62 11.73 -16.60 10.13
C ILE A 62 13.03 -16.07 10.71
N SER A 63 13.91 -16.93 11.22
CA SER A 63 15.21 -16.55 11.82
C SER A 63 16.29 -16.19 10.80
N ASN A 64 15.97 -16.14 9.49
CA ASN A 64 16.91 -15.68 8.48
C ASN A 64 17.26 -14.20 8.70
N GLU A 65 18.57 -13.91 8.77
CA GLU A 65 19.12 -12.56 8.98
C GLU A 65 19.58 -11.88 7.68
N ASP A 66 19.47 -12.55 6.52
CA ASP A 66 19.85 -11.99 5.23
C ASP A 66 19.03 -10.72 4.91
N PRO A 67 19.66 -9.56 4.67
CA PRO A 67 18.97 -8.32 4.34
C PRO A 67 18.12 -8.40 3.06
N SER A 68 18.46 -9.29 2.13
CA SER A 68 17.70 -9.53 0.90
C SER A 68 16.45 -10.40 1.13
N TYR A 69 16.30 -10.94 2.35
CA TYR A 69 15.14 -11.72 2.72
C TYR A 69 13.91 -10.82 2.85
N HIS A 70 12.79 -11.23 2.23
CA HIS A 70 11.56 -10.44 2.17
C HIS A 70 11.01 -10.06 3.56
N LEU A 71 11.26 -10.84 4.61
CA LEU A 71 10.85 -10.50 5.98
C LEU A 71 11.75 -9.46 6.68
N ASN A 72 12.89 -9.12 6.09
CA ASN A 72 13.88 -8.21 6.69
C ASN A 72 13.88 -6.82 6.05
N ASN A 73 13.22 -6.63 4.90
CA ASN A 73 13.23 -5.38 4.14
C ASN A 73 11.80 -4.93 3.84
N TRP A 74 11.44 -3.71 4.26
CA TRP A 74 10.08 -3.20 4.09
C TRP A 74 9.71 -3.03 2.62
N GLN A 75 10.63 -2.47 1.83
CA GLN A 75 10.39 -2.19 0.42
C GLN A 75 10.15 -3.46 -0.39
N LEU A 76 10.93 -4.52 -0.15
CA LEU A 76 10.75 -5.82 -0.81
C LEU A 76 9.40 -6.44 -0.43
N PHE A 77 9.05 -6.42 0.85
CA PHE A 77 7.76 -6.91 1.34
C PHE A 77 6.57 -6.16 0.72
N GLU A 78 6.61 -4.83 0.74
CA GLU A 78 5.56 -3.98 0.16
C GLU A 78 5.42 -4.23 -1.34
N THR A 79 6.53 -4.25 -2.06
CA THR A 79 6.57 -4.48 -3.52
C THR A 79 5.93 -5.84 -3.85
N GLN A 80 6.30 -6.90 -3.13
CA GLN A 80 5.73 -8.23 -3.36
C GLN A 80 4.23 -8.29 -3.02
N LEU A 81 3.77 -7.61 -1.97
CA LEU A 81 2.35 -7.50 -1.65
C LEU A 81 1.56 -6.86 -2.80
N PHE A 82 2.06 -5.77 -3.39
CA PHE A 82 1.41 -5.11 -4.52
C PHE A 82 1.47 -5.93 -5.81
N ILE A 83 2.56 -6.68 -6.06
CA ILE A 83 2.63 -7.62 -7.19
C ILE A 83 1.58 -8.73 -7.06
N LEU A 84 1.40 -9.29 -5.85
CA LEU A 84 0.52 -10.44 -5.63
C LEU A 84 -0.96 -10.06 -5.47
N PHE A 85 -1.24 -8.92 -4.83
CA PHE A 85 -2.58 -8.55 -4.38
C PHE A 85 -3.03 -7.15 -4.81
N GLY A 86 -2.17 -6.39 -5.48
CA GLY A 86 -2.54 -5.12 -6.09
C GLY A 86 -3.47 -5.31 -7.29
N ASP A 87 -4.09 -4.21 -7.72
CA ASP A 87 -4.86 -4.21 -8.95
C ASP A 87 -3.91 -3.91 -10.12
N PRO A 88 -3.74 -4.83 -11.10
CA PRO A 88 -2.84 -4.60 -12.22
C PRO A 88 -3.29 -3.43 -13.12
N ASN A 89 -4.55 -3.00 -13.02
CA ASN A 89 -5.10 -1.86 -13.74
C ASN A 89 -5.25 -0.61 -12.85
N GLU A 90 -4.65 -0.57 -11.66
CA GLU A 90 -4.87 0.51 -10.69
C GLU A 90 -4.58 1.90 -11.28
N VAL A 91 -3.45 2.03 -11.98
CA VAL A 91 -3.03 3.29 -12.63
C VAL A 91 -4.07 3.71 -13.68
N ARG A 92 -4.40 2.81 -14.62
CA ARG A 92 -5.38 3.07 -15.67
C ARG A 92 -6.77 3.42 -15.11
N LYS A 93 -7.19 2.77 -14.02
CA LYS A 93 -8.45 3.09 -13.34
C LYS A 93 -8.39 4.47 -12.70
N ALA A 94 -7.29 4.80 -12.04
CA ALA A 94 -7.11 6.12 -11.42
C ALA A 94 -7.08 7.24 -12.48
N GLU A 95 -6.43 7.02 -13.63
CA GLU A 95 -6.47 7.94 -14.78
C GLU A 95 -7.89 8.14 -15.30
N GLN A 96 -8.64 7.04 -15.52
CA GLN A 96 -10.03 7.12 -15.96
C GLN A 96 -10.94 7.83 -14.94
N GLU A 97 -10.73 7.59 -13.65
CA GLU A 97 -11.45 8.29 -12.57
C GLU A 97 -11.08 9.78 -12.54
N LEU A 98 -9.82 10.12 -12.81
CA LEU A 98 -9.32 11.49 -12.87
C LEU A 98 -9.92 12.26 -14.05
N ASP A 99 -9.96 11.65 -15.24
CA ASP A 99 -10.56 12.23 -16.45
C ASP A 99 -12.04 12.58 -16.26
N ASN A 100 -12.73 11.77 -15.45
CA ASN A 100 -14.14 11.93 -15.13
C ASN A 100 -14.39 12.76 -13.85
N LEU A 101 -13.34 13.16 -13.11
CA LEU A 101 -13.49 13.90 -11.86
C LEU A 101 -14.00 15.31 -12.15
N ARG A 102 -15.15 15.66 -11.58
CA ARG A 102 -15.75 17.00 -11.70
C ARG A 102 -16.22 17.47 -10.33
N MET A 103 -16.02 18.76 -10.04
CA MET A 103 -16.63 19.39 -8.87
C MET A 103 -18.14 19.48 -9.11
N LYS A 104 -18.93 18.79 -8.29
CA LYS A 104 -20.38 18.80 -8.39
C LYS A 104 -20.94 20.08 -7.77
N GLU A 105 -22.03 20.58 -8.35
CA GLU A 105 -22.75 21.73 -7.81
C GLU A 105 -23.22 21.44 -6.37
N GLY A 106 -23.04 22.43 -5.48
CA GLY A 106 -23.39 22.30 -4.06
C GLY A 106 -22.41 21.46 -3.21
N VAL A 107 -21.35 20.91 -3.78
CA VAL A 107 -20.32 20.16 -3.03
C VAL A 107 -19.14 21.07 -2.68
N GLN A 108 -18.58 20.91 -1.48
CA GLN A 108 -17.41 21.69 -1.05
C GLN A 108 -16.18 21.37 -1.90
N ALA A 109 -15.42 22.41 -2.26
CA ALA A 109 -14.17 22.27 -3.03
C ALA A 109 -13.13 21.37 -2.33
N SER A 110 -13.17 21.29 -1.00
CA SER A 110 -12.32 20.42 -0.19
C SER A 110 -12.46 18.94 -0.56
N PHE A 111 -13.67 18.47 -0.90
CA PHE A 111 -13.90 17.08 -1.29
C PHE A 111 -13.31 16.79 -2.67
N TYR A 112 -13.52 17.69 -3.64
CA TYR A 112 -12.89 17.57 -4.95
C TYR A 112 -11.36 17.52 -4.84
N ILE A 113 -10.76 18.42 -4.03
CA ILE A 113 -9.30 18.46 -3.82
C ILE A 113 -8.81 17.17 -3.16
N ALA A 114 -9.56 16.62 -2.21
CA ALA A 114 -9.21 15.35 -1.55
C ALA A 114 -9.24 14.18 -2.54
N ASP A 115 -10.30 14.07 -3.34
CA ASP A 115 -10.45 13.03 -4.36
C ASP A 115 -9.34 13.14 -5.41
N PHE A 116 -9.08 14.35 -5.92
CA PHE A 116 -8.00 14.62 -6.87
C PHE A 116 -6.64 14.18 -6.34
N ARG A 117 -6.29 14.57 -5.10
CA ARG A 117 -5.02 14.19 -4.48
C ARG A 117 -4.92 12.68 -4.27
N SER A 118 -6.01 12.03 -3.90
CA SER A 118 -6.06 10.58 -3.73
C SER A 118 -5.78 9.87 -5.07
N LEU A 119 -6.42 10.30 -6.16
CA LEU A 119 -6.19 9.75 -7.51
C LEU A 119 -4.76 9.97 -7.98
N MET A 120 -4.22 11.17 -7.81
CA MET A 120 -2.83 11.49 -8.15
C MET A 120 -1.84 10.58 -7.43
N SER A 121 -2.06 10.29 -6.14
CA SER A 121 -1.21 9.38 -5.38
C SER A 121 -1.24 7.91 -5.85
N ARG A 122 -2.26 7.53 -6.63
CA ARG A 122 -2.40 6.18 -7.23
C ARG A 122 -1.70 6.07 -8.57
N ILE A 123 -1.60 7.16 -9.32
CA ILE A 123 -0.95 7.22 -10.64
C ILE A 123 0.57 7.26 -10.50
N GLY A 124 1.10 7.81 -9.39
CA GLY A 124 2.54 7.91 -9.15
C GLY A 124 3.12 9.21 -9.71
N ASP A 125 4.35 9.16 -10.22
CA ASP A 125 5.06 10.34 -10.75
C ASP A 125 4.40 10.83 -12.05
N TRP A 126 3.41 11.70 -11.90
CA TRP A 126 2.69 12.41 -12.96
C TRP A 126 3.57 13.47 -13.66
N GLY A 127 4.87 13.20 -13.81
CA GLY A 127 5.88 14.09 -14.38
C GLY A 127 6.42 13.66 -15.74
N GLU A 128 6.54 12.36 -16.00
CA GLU A 128 7.16 11.88 -17.27
C GLU A 128 6.13 11.53 -18.36
N GLY A 129 4.93 11.07 -17.98
CA GLY A 129 3.87 10.73 -18.95
C GLY A 129 3.13 11.93 -19.54
N ALA A 130 3.19 13.10 -18.89
CA ALA A 130 2.48 14.30 -19.32
C ALA A 130 3.14 15.03 -20.51
N TYR A 131 4.35 14.61 -20.94
CA TYR A 131 5.11 15.25 -22.02
C TYR A 131 5.03 14.57 -23.39
N ILE A 132 4.27 13.47 -23.55
CA ILE A 132 4.29 12.70 -24.80
C ILE A 132 3.15 13.05 -25.78
N HIS A 133 2.35 14.07 -25.47
CA HIS A 133 1.35 14.61 -26.41
C HIS A 133 1.34 16.14 -26.42
N VAL A 134 2.36 16.72 -27.06
CA VAL A 134 2.27 18.05 -27.71
C VAL A 134 2.76 17.91 -29.14
#